data_AF-A0A5J4XI59-F1
#
_entry.id   AF-A0A5J4XI59-F1
#
_cell.length_a   1.000
_cell.length_b   1.000
_cell.length_c   1.000
_cell.angle_alpha   90.00
_cell.angle_beta   90.00
_cell.angle_gamma   90.00
#
_symmetry.space_group_name_H-M   'P 1'
#
loop_
_entity.id
_entity.type
_entity.pdbx_description
1 polymer ?
#
loop_
_entity_poly.entity_id
_entity_poly.type
_entity_poly.pdbx_seq_one_letter_code
_entity_poly.pdbx_strand_id
1 'polypeptide(L)'
;MASDASSEKAHLDEAMKEMSKWRTVTYAAVPACIAVAAWDLSHQHEHHEDVPDYPYMRIRSKDFPWGPCGLFEMHCPDAEGAEE
;
A
#
# COMPACT_ATOMS: atom_id res chain seq x y z
N MET A 1 -40.69 9.07 31.89
CA MET A 1 -40.20 10.26 31.16
C MET A 1 -38.85 10.76 31.68
N ALA A 2 -38.64 10.99 32.99
CA ALA A 2 -37.32 11.40 33.50
C ALA A 2 -36.23 10.30 33.43
N SER A 3 -36.62 9.03 33.56
CA SER A 3 -35.70 7.88 33.54
C SER A 3 -35.07 7.61 32.17
N ASP A 4 -35.85 7.72 31.08
CA ASP A 4 -35.35 7.58 29.70
C ASP A 4 -34.31 8.65 29.35
N ALA A 5 -34.58 9.91 29.71
CA ALA A 5 -33.65 11.01 29.47
C ALA A 5 -32.31 10.87 30.23
N SER A 6 -32.32 10.18 31.38
CA SER A 6 -31.09 9.88 32.13
C SER A 6 -30.30 8.73 31.48
N SER A 7 -30.98 7.72 30.93
CA SER A 7 -30.35 6.60 30.23
C SER A 7 -29.73 7.04 28.91
N GLU A 8 -30.41 7.91 28.15
CA GLU A 8 -29.91 8.45 26.89
C GLU A 8 -28.63 9.27 27.10
N LYS A 9 -28.58 10.11 28.14
CA LYS A 9 -27.37 10.86 28.50
C LYS A 9 -26.22 9.94 28.87
N ALA A 10 -26.45 8.91 29.67
CA ALA A 10 -25.41 7.94 30.03
C ALA A 10 -24.85 7.22 28.79
N HIS A 11 -25.71 6.85 27.84
CA HIS A 11 -25.29 6.24 26.58
C HIS A 11 -24.49 7.21 25.68
N LEU A 12 -24.90 8.48 25.63
CA LEU A 12 -24.16 9.52 24.90
C LEU A 12 -22.78 9.78 25.53
N ASP A 13 -22.69 9.86 26.85
CA ASP A 13 -21.43 10.04 27.57
C ASP A 13 -20.46 8.87 27.34
N GLU A 14 -20.98 7.63 27.35
CA GLU A 14 -20.20 6.43 27.03
C GLU A 14 -19.70 6.46 25.58
N ALA A 15 -20.57 6.78 24.62
CA ALA A 15 -20.20 6.89 23.22
C ALA A 15 -19.12 7.97 22.99
N MET A 16 -19.22 9.12 23.66
CA MET A 16 -18.21 10.19 23.59
C MET A 16 -16.87 9.74 24.17
N LYS A 17 -16.88 8.99 25.27
CA LYS A 17 -15.67 8.44 25.90
C LYS A 17 -14.98 7.43 25.00
N GLU A 18 -15.74 6.53 24.38
CA GLU A 18 -15.22 5.54 23.43
C GLU A 18 -14.61 6.21 22.20
N MET A 19 -15.29 7.22 21.63
CA MET A 19 -14.76 7.99 20.50
C MET A 19 -13.47 8.73 20.86
N SER A 20 -13.40 9.34 22.05
CA SER A 20 -12.21 10.04 22.53
C SER A 20 -11.02 9.09 22.73
N LYS A 21 -11.28 7.89 23.25
CA LYS A 21 -10.26 6.83 23.41
C LYS A 21 -9.66 6.46 22.06
N TRP A 22 -10.50 6.10 21.09
CA TRP A 22 -10.01 5.68 19.76
C TRP A 22 -9.35 6.82 19.00
N ARG A 23 -9.84 8.05 19.13
CA ARG A 23 -9.18 9.24 18.59
C ARG A 23 -7.76 9.40 19.13
N THR A 24 -7.57 9.21 20.43
CA THR A 24 -6.24 9.26 21.06
C THR A 24 -5.33 8.15 20.53
N VAL A 25 -5.85 6.93 20.41
CA VAL A 25 -5.11 5.79 19.83
C VAL A 25 -4.68 6.09 18.39
N THR A 26 -5.57 6.63 17.56
CA THR A 26 -5.23 7.01 16.18
C THR A 26 -4.15 8.10 16.14
N TYR A 27 -4.19 9.09 17.02
CA TYR A 27 -3.14 10.11 17.11
C TYR A 27 -1.78 9.54 17.51
N ALA A 28 -1.73 8.40 18.21
CA ALA A 28 -0.47 7.69 18.47
C ALA A 28 -0.07 6.79 17.29
N ALA A 29 -1.04 6.14 16.65
CA ALA A 29 -0.79 5.22 15.53
C ALA A 29 -0.28 5.93 14.27
N VAL A 30 -0.80 7.11 13.95
CA VAL A 30 -0.41 7.86 12.75
C VAL A 30 1.09 8.21 12.75
N PRO A 31 1.67 8.83 13.81
CA PRO A 31 3.11 9.05 13.89
C PRO A 31 3.94 7.77 13.81
N ALA A 32 3.46 6.67 14.39
CA ALA A 32 4.15 5.38 14.30
C ALA A 32 4.21 4.88 12.85
N CYS A 33 3.09 4.94 12.11
CA CYS A 33 3.06 4.59 10.69
C CYS A 33 3.97 5.51 9.85
N ILE A 34 4.01 6.81 10.16
CA ILE A 34 4.90 7.76 9.48
C ILE A 34 6.37 7.39 9.74
N ALA A 35 6.72 7.03 10.97
CA ALA A 35 8.09 6.65 11.32
C ALA A 35 8.53 5.37 10.59
N VAL A 36 7.65 4.35 10.52
CA VAL A 36 7.93 3.12 9.76
C VAL A 36 8.05 3.43 8.27
N ALA A 37 7.15 4.23 7.70
CA ALA A 37 7.23 4.63 6.30
C ALA A 37 8.54 5.39 5.99
N ALA A 38 8.96 6.30 6.88
CA ALA A 38 10.23 7.01 6.73
C ALA A 38 11.42 6.04 6.78
N TRP A 39 11.38 5.04 7.66
CA TRP A 39 12.39 3.99 7.73
C TRP A 39 12.42 3.17 6.45
N ASP A 40 11.30 2.58 6.02
CA ASP A 40 11.24 1.74 4.82
C ASP A 40 11.68 2.48 3.55
N LEU A 41 11.27 3.75 3.40
CA LEU A 41 11.64 4.58 2.25
C LEU A 41 13.06 5.15 2.31
N SER A 42 13.73 5.09 3.47
CA SER A 42 15.12 5.56 3.60
C SER A 42 16.15 4.57 3.07
N HIS A 43 15.74 3.32 2.84
CA HIS A 43 16.60 2.29 2.27
C HIS A 43 16.50 2.28 0.75
N GLN A 44 17.64 2.16 0.06
CA GLN A 44 17.66 1.86 -1.36
C GLN A 44 17.14 0.44 -1.57
N HIS A 45 16.30 0.21 -2.58
CA HIS A 45 15.89 -1.15 -2.94
C HIS A 45 16.94 -1.76 -3.87
N GLU A 46 17.36 -2.99 -3.57
CA GLU A 46 18.28 -3.72 -4.43
C GLU A 46 17.50 -4.28 -5.62
N HIS A 47 17.86 -3.84 -6.83
CA HIS A 47 17.55 -4.61 -8.03
C HIS A 47 18.59 -5.70 -8.15
N HIS A 48 18.14 -6.96 -8.12
CA HIS A 48 19.01 -8.06 -8.50
C HIS A 48 19.37 -7.93 -9.98
N GLU A 49 20.58 -8.34 -10.35
CA GLU A 49 21.00 -8.40 -11.76
C GLU A 49 19.98 -9.20 -12.58
N ASP A 50 19.83 -8.82 -13.85
CA ASP A 50 18.92 -9.50 -14.77
C ASP A 50 19.24 -10.99 -14.81
N VAL A 51 18.29 -11.78 -14.32
CA VAL A 51 18.38 -13.24 -14.35
C VAL A 51 18.48 -13.72 -15.80
N PRO A 52 19.26 -14.78 -16.07
CA PRO A 52 19.29 -15.41 -17.38
C PRO A 52 17.89 -15.70 -17.89
N ASP A 53 17.66 -15.47 -19.17
CA ASP A 53 16.34 -15.65 -19.78
C ASP A 53 15.98 -17.14 -19.88
N TYR A 54 15.34 -17.66 -18.83
CA TYR A 54 14.91 -19.05 -18.81
C TYR A 54 13.64 -19.24 -19.67
N PRO A 55 13.46 -20.39 -20.34
CA PRO A 55 12.31 -20.62 -21.24
C PRO A 55 10.92 -20.50 -20.59
N TYR A 56 10.84 -20.52 -19.26
CA TYR A 56 9.61 -20.36 -18.50
C TYR A 56 9.37 -18.92 -18.00
N MET A 57 10.36 -18.04 -18.11
CA MET A 57 10.25 -16.63 -17.79
C MET A 57 9.80 -15.85 -19.03
N ARG A 58 9.17 -14.70 -18.81
CA ARG A 58 8.72 -13.77 -19.88
C ARG A 58 7.92 -14.40 -21.03
N ILE A 59 7.26 -15.55 -20.82
CA ILE A 59 6.42 -16.18 -21.85
C ILE A 59 5.32 -15.20 -22.29
N ARG A 60 5.23 -14.98 -23.60
CA ARG A 60 4.14 -14.25 -24.27
C ARG A 60 3.49 -15.17 -25.31
N SER A 61 2.29 -15.68 -25.01
CA SER A 61 1.51 -16.47 -25.97
C SER A 61 0.68 -15.59 -26.92
N LYS A 62 0.51 -14.31 -26.58
CA LYS A 62 -0.16 -13.29 -27.37
C LYS A 62 0.44 -11.93 -27.00
N ASP A 63 0.60 -11.08 -28.00
CA ASP A 63 1.14 -9.73 -27.81
C ASP A 63 0.21 -8.86 -26.97
N PHE A 64 0.81 -7.98 -26.17
CA PHE A 64 0.04 -6.96 -25.46
C PHE A 64 -0.44 -5.86 -26.41
N PRO A 65 -1.56 -5.20 -26.12
CA PRO A 65 -2.10 -4.15 -26.97
C PRO A 65 -1.31 -2.82 -26.91
N TRP A 66 -0.34 -2.67 -26.00
CA TRP A 66 0.45 -1.45 -25.80
C TRP A 66 1.93 -1.58 -26.17
N GLY A 67 2.40 -2.75 -26.59
CA GLY A 67 3.80 -2.97 -26.98
C GLY A 67 4.42 -4.26 -26.43
N PRO A 68 5.72 -4.47 -26.66
CA PRO A 68 6.43 -5.70 -26.24
C PRO A 68 6.61 -5.81 -24.72
N CYS A 69 6.73 -4.67 -24.04
CA CYS A 69 7.03 -4.59 -22.61
C CYS A 69 5.80 -4.85 -21.73
N GLY A 70 6.04 -5.40 -20.54
CA GLY A 70 5.04 -5.47 -19.48
C GLY A 70 4.55 -4.09 -19.05
N LEU A 71 3.29 -4.00 -18.60
CA LEU A 71 2.63 -2.72 -18.32
C LEU A 71 3.36 -1.81 -17.30
N PHE A 72 4.11 -2.41 -16.37
CA PHE A 72 4.85 -1.71 -15.31
C PHE A 72 6.35 -1.96 -15.38
N GLU A 73 6.85 -2.48 -16.51
CA GLU A 73 8.28 -2.66 -16.73
C GLU A 73 8.92 -1.31 -17.05
N MET A 74 9.77 -0.81 -16.15
CA MET A 74 10.52 0.43 -16.36
C MET A 74 11.75 0.21 -17.24
N HIS A 75 12.33 -0.98 -17.19
CA HIS A 75 13.39 -1.43 -18.09
C HIS A 75 12.83 -2.59 -18.90
N CYS A 76 12.89 -2.46 -20.22
CA CYS A 76 12.31 -3.43 -21.15
C CYS A 76 13.45 -4.09 -21.95
N PRO A 77 13.85 -5.32 -21.59
CA PRO A 77 14.92 -6.03 -22.29
C PRO A 77 14.60 -6.23 -23.77
N ASP A 78 13.32 -6.45 -24.08
CA ASP A 78 12.84 -6.77 -25.43
C ASP A 78 12.74 -5.53 -26.35
N ALA A 79 12.87 -4.31 -25.80
CA ALA A 79 12.91 -3.07 -26.58
C ALA A 79 14.34 -2.69 -27.02
N GLU A 80 15.35 -3.04 -26.23
CA GLU A 80 16.76 -2.73 -26.53
C GLU A 80 17.32 -3.60 -27.68
N GLY A 81 16.69 -4.75 -27.96
CA GLY A 81 17.02 -5.61 -29.10
C GLY A 81 16.22 -5.33 -30.39
N ALA A 82 15.41 -4.27 -30.43
CA ALA A 82 14.57 -3.92 -31.58
C ALA A 82 15.15 -2.80 -32.48
N GLU A 83 16.38 -2.36 -32.20
CA GLU A 83 17.10 -1.31 -32.96
C GLU A 83 18.17 -1.86 -33.95
N GLU A 84 18.12 -3.14 -34.35
CA GLU A 84 18.93 -3.70 -35.46
C GLU A 84 18.10 -4.03 -36.72
#